data_AF-A0A1H7ZPA4-F1
#
_entry.id   AF-A0A1H7ZPA4-F1
#
_cell.length_a   1.000
_cell.length_b   1.000
_cell.length_c   1.000
_cell.angle_alpha   90.00
_cell.angle_beta   90.00
_cell.angle_gamma   90.00
#
_symmetry.space_group_name_H-M   'P 1'
#
loop_
_entity.id
_entity.type
_entity.pdbx_description
1 polymer ?
#
loop_
_entity_poly.entity_id
_entity_poly.type
_entity_poly.pdbx_seq_one_letter_code
_entity_poly.pdbx_strand_id
1 'polypeptide(L)'
;MAEKQGSLQDLFLNSLRRTKTPVTMFLVKGVKLQGIVTWFDNFSVLLRRDGQSQLIYKHAISTIMPTGHMDLTGMVEGGQEGSRKQPLLQDIFLNAVKRSGDSVTMFLVNGVMLQGAIAGFDLFCMLLQREGLVQLVYKHAVSTIQPAHALNLAEETSGSDED
;
A
#
# COMPACT_ATOMS: atom_id res chain seq x y z
N MET A 1 20.52 -13.47 -13.80
CA MET A 1 20.01 -12.09 -13.88
C MET A 1 19.55 -11.73 -12.48
N ALA A 2 20.09 -10.66 -11.87
CA ALA A 2 19.73 -10.28 -10.52
C ALA A 2 18.22 -9.95 -10.49
N GLU A 3 17.44 -10.66 -9.67
CA GLU A 3 16.06 -10.27 -9.40
C GLU A 3 16.11 -8.88 -8.76
N LYS A 4 15.73 -7.86 -9.53
CA LYS A 4 15.56 -6.51 -9.02
C LYS A 4 14.49 -6.64 -7.93
N GLN A 5 14.87 -6.34 -6.68
CA GLN A 5 13.95 -6.37 -5.54
C GLN A 5 12.70 -5.56 -5.94
N GLY A 6 11.58 -6.26 -6.09
CA GLY A 6 10.36 -5.70 -6.68
C GLY A 6 9.81 -4.57 -5.81
N SER A 7 9.04 -3.66 -6.41
CA SER A 7 8.29 -2.67 -5.62
C SER A 7 7.38 -3.36 -4.61
N LEU A 8 7.02 -2.66 -3.52
CA LEU A 8 6.10 -3.19 -2.52
C LEU A 8 4.78 -3.65 -3.16
N GLN A 9 4.27 -2.91 -4.14
CA GLN A 9 3.11 -3.27 -4.93
C GLN A 9 3.33 -4.59 -5.68
N ASP A 10 4.46 -4.75 -6.38
CA ASP A 10 4.75 -5.95 -7.16
C ASP A 10 4.94 -7.18 -6.27
N LEU A 11 5.61 -7.04 -5.13
CA LEU A 11 5.78 -8.10 -4.14
C LEU A 11 4.41 -8.54 -3.60
N PHE A 12 3.56 -7.59 -3.24
CA PHE A 12 2.20 -7.86 -2.76
C PHE A 12 1.36 -8.58 -3.81
N LEU A 13 1.27 -8.04 -5.04
CA LEU A 13 0.48 -8.64 -6.11
C LEU A 13 1.02 -10.01 -6.56
N ASN A 14 2.34 -10.20 -6.56
CA ASN A 14 2.95 -11.50 -6.85
C ASN A 14 2.64 -12.54 -5.78
N SER A 15 2.66 -12.16 -4.51
CA SER A 15 2.29 -13.06 -3.41
C SER A 15 0.86 -13.56 -3.63
N LEU A 16 -0.11 -12.65 -3.80
CA LEU A 16 -1.51 -12.99 -4.06
C LEU A 16 -1.70 -13.90 -5.27
N ARG A 17 -0.97 -13.63 -6.36
CA ARG A 17 -1.02 -14.43 -7.59
C ARG A 17 -0.50 -15.85 -7.36
N ARG A 18 0.65 -15.99 -6.69
CA ARG A 18 1.32 -17.29 -6.47
C ARG A 18 0.51 -18.17 -5.52
N THR A 19 -0.02 -17.60 -4.45
CA THR A 19 -0.83 -18.31 -3.46
C THR A 19 -2.28 -18.51 -3.88
N LYS A 20 -2.72 -17.82 -4.95
CA LYS A 20 -4.13 -17.76 -5.38
C LYS A 20 -5.04 -17.30 -4.22
N THR A 21 -4.55 -16.38 -3.38
CA THR A 21 -5.31 -15.87 -2.24
C THR A 21 -6.56 -15.14 -2.76
N PRO A 22 -7.76 -15.53 -2.30
CA PRO A 22 -8.97 -14.77 -2.59
C PRO A 22 -8.83 -13.34 -2.08
N VAL A 23 -9.26 -12.37 -2.88
CA VAL A 23 -9.19 -10.96 -2.54
C VAL A 23 -10.55 -10.29 -2.74
N THR A 24 -10.79 -9.25 -1.95
CA THR A 24 -11.81 -8.24 -2.22
C THR A 24 -11.11 -6.97 -2.69
N MET A 25 -11.46 -6.50 -3.88
CA MET A 25 -11.01 -5.22 -4.42
C MET A 25 -12.14 -4.21 -4.31
N PHE A 26 -11.83 -3.03 -3.80
CA PHE A 26 -12.75 -1.90 -3.84
C PHE A 26 -12.29 -0.92 -4.90
N LEU A 27 -13.21 -0.49 -5.76
CA LEU A 27 -12.95 0.54 -6.75
C LEU A 27 -13.15 1.93 -6.12
N VAL A 28 -12.54 2.94 -6.73
CA VAL A 28 -12.64 4.34 -6.30
C VAL A 28 -14.10 4.79 -6.16
N LYS A 29 -14.99 4.31 -7.04
CA LYS A 29 -16.44 4.60 -7.00
C LYS A 29 -17.23 3.74 -6.00
N GLY A 30 -16.57 2.96 -5.14
CA GLY A 30 -17.20 2.13 -4.11
C GLY A 30 -17.67 0.75 -4.58
N VAL A 31 -17.56 0.43 -5.87
CA VAL A 31 -17.90 -0.91 -6.38
C VAL A 31 -16.95 -1.95 -5.80
N LYS A 32 -17.51 -3.05 -5.30
CA LYS A 32 -16.76 -4.18 -4.76
C LYS A 32 -16.64 -5.29 -5.79
N LEU A 33 -15.42 -5.78 -6.00
CA LEU A 33 -15.10 -6.96 -6.80
C LEU A 33 -14.44 -8.01 -5.91
N GLN A 34 -14.64 -9.28 -6.24
CA GLN A 34 -14.02 -10.40 -5.52
C GLN A 34 -13.52 -11.43 -6.52
N GLY A 35 -12.45 -12.14 -6.15
CA GLY A 35 -11.85 -13.18 -6.98
C GLY A 35 -10.41 -13.46 -6.58
N ILE A 36 -9.64 -14.02 -7.49
CA ILE A 36 -8.19 -14.23 -7.34
C ILE A 36 -7.43 -13.43 -8.40
N VAL A 37 -6.27 -12.90 -8.03
CA VAL A 37 -5.37 -12.25 -8.99
C VAL A 37 -4.67 -13.33 -9.81
N THR A 38 -4.85 -13.32 -11.13
CA THR A 38 -4.18 -14.28 -12.02
C THR A 38 -3.00 -13.67 -12.76
N TRP A 39 -3.11 -12.39 -13.16
CA TRP A 39 -2.04 -11.62 -13.80
C TRP A 39 -2.10 -10.15 -13.39
N PHE A 40 -1.00 -9.45 -13.57
CA PHE A 40 -0.94 -8.00 -13.50
C PHE A 40 0.22 -7.50 -14.35
N ASP A 41 0.12 -6.25 -14.78
CA ASP A 41 1.21 -5.49 -15.39
C ASP A 41 1.34 -4.15 -14.66
N ASN A 42 1.99 -3.15 -15.26
CA ASN A 42 2.16 -1.83 -14.66
C ASN A 42 0.85 -1.09 -14.40
N PHE A 43 -0.18 -1.28 -15.24
CA PHE A 43 -1.40 -0.46 -15.26
C PHE A 43 -2.68 -1.24 -14.94
N SER A 44 -2.64 -2.57 -14.98
CA SER A 44 -3.82 -3.42 -14.90
C SER A 44 -3.60 -4.67 -14.04
N VAL A 45 -4.70 -5.21 -13.55
CA VAL A 45 -4.77 -6.47 -12.81
C VAL A 45 -5.89 -7.32 -13.43
N LEU A 46 -5.61 -8.59 -13.69
CA LEU A 46 -6.61 -9.55 -14.11
C LEU A 46 -7.15 -10.30 -12.89
N LEU A 47 -8.44 -10.12 -12.63
CA LEU A 47 -9.18 -10.76 -11.55
C LEU A 47 -10.05 -11.87 -12.12
N ARG A 48 -10.00 -13.06 -11.53
CA ARG A 48 -10.83 -14.21 -11.94
C ARG A 48 -11.79 -14.62 -10.84
N ARG A 49 -13.05 -14.86 -11.19
CA ARG A 49 -14.09 -15.40 -10.30
C ARG A 49 -15.08 -16.22 -11.12
N ASP A 50 -15.45 -17.41 -10.63
CA ASP A 50 -16.47 -18.28 -11.23
C ASP A 50 -16.25 -18.55 -12.73
N GLY A 51 -14.98 -18.79 -13.10
CA GLY A 51 -14.56 -19.03 -14.48
C GLY A 51 -14.40 -17.77 -15.34
N GLN A 52 -14.99 -16.65 -14.96
CA GLN A 52 -14.94 -15.37 -15.67
C GLN A 52 -13.72 -14.53 -15.29
N SER A 53 -13.15 -13.84 -16.28
CA SER A 53 -11.99 -12.95 -16.12
C SER A 53 -12.41 -11.51 -16.33
N GLN A 54 -11.92 -10.62 -15.47
CA GLN A 54 -12.17 -9.18 -15.52
C GLN A 54 -10.82 -8.45 -15.50
N LEU A 55 -10.57 -7.62 -16.52
CA LEU A 55 -9.42 -6.71 -16.54
C LEU A 55 -9.79 -5.44 -15.77
N ILE A 56 -9.01 -5.12 -14.73
CA ILE A 56 -9.25 -3.96 -13.87
C ILE A 56 -8.04 -3.03 -14.00
N TYR A 57 -8.29 -1.78 -14.37
CA TYR A 57 -7.24 -0.76 -14.37
C TYR A 57 -6.92 -0.31 -12.95
N LYS A 58 -5.63 -0.20 -12.63
CA LYS A 58 -5.16 0.17 -11.28
C LYS A 58 -5.65 1.54 -10.82
N HIS A 59 -5.81 2.50 -11.74
CA HIS A 59 -6.36 3.84 -11.41
C HIS A 59 -7.83 3.80 -10.96
N ALA A 60 -8.53 2.70 -11.20
CA ALA A 60 -9.91 2.51 -10.75
C ALA A 60 -9.98 1.80 -9.39
N ILE A 61 -8.87 1.25 -8.89
CA ILE A 61 -8.80 0.48 -7.64
C ILE A 61 -8.41 1.40 -6.49
N SER A 62 -9.20 1.42 -5.42
CA SER A 62 -8.82 2.08 -4.17
C SER A 62 -8.02 1.16 -3.27
N THR A 63 -8.51 -0.06 -3.04
CA THR A 63 -7.88 -1.01 -2.12
C THR A 63 -7.97 -2.45 -2.61
N ILE A 64 -6.99 -3.26 -2.21
CA ILE A 64 -6.97 -4.71 -2.39
C ILE A 64 -6.81 -5.36 -1.01
N MET A 65 -7.83 -6.09 -0.58
CA MET A 65 -7.90 -6.76 0.72
C MET A 65 -7.87 -8.29 0.51
N PRO A 66 -6.77 -8.97 0.83
CA PRO A 66 -6.69 -10.44 0.81
C PRO A 66 -7.58 -11.05 1.90
N THR A 67 -8.06 -12.27 1.67
CA THR A 67 -8.69 -13.06 2.73
C THR A 67 -7.62 -13.72 3.58
N GLY A 68 -7.60 -13.40 4.88
CA GLY A 68 -6.68 -13.99 5.84
C GLY A 68 -5.38 -13.21 6.03
N HIS A 69 -4.47 -13.80 6.81
CA HIS A 69 -3.19 -13.19 7.15
C HIS A 69 -2.19 -13.34 6.00
N MET A 70 -1.37 -12.31 5.80
CA MET A 70 -0.23 -12.34 4.89
C MET A 70 1.04 -12.07 5.69
N ASP A 71 2.10 -12.83 5.41
CA ASP A 71 3.43 -12.55 5.94
C ASP A 71 4.01 -11.33 5.22
N LEU A 72 4.36 -10.30 6.01
CA LEU A 72 4.88 -9.03 5.52
C LEU A 72 6.40 -8.92 5.59
N THR A 73 7.08 -9.88 6.22
CA THR A 73 8.51 -9.80 6.55
C THR A 73 9.35 -9.46 5.32
N GLY A 74 9.12 -10.15 4.19
CA GLY A 74 9.84 -9.88 2.94
C GLY A 74 9.35 -8.70 2.09
N MET A 75 8.21 -8.07 2.44
CA MET A 75 7.63 -6.96 1.65
C MET A 75 8.00 -5.58 2.17
N VAL A 76 8.26 -5.46 3.47
CA VAL A 76 8.46 -4.19 4.16
C VAL A 76 9.94 -3.79 4.25
N GLU A 77 10.84 -4.78 4.17
CA GLU A 77 12.30 -4.59 4.32
C GLU A 77 12.97 -4.00 3.06
N GLY A 78 12.32 -4.05 1.88
CA GLY A 78 12.89 -3.57 0.61
C GLY A 78 12.50 -2.14 0.20
N GLY A 79 11.71 -1.42 1.01
CA GLY A 79 11.10 -0.13 0.65
C GLY A 79 11.95 1.11 0.90
N GLN A 80 13.22 0.99 1.29
CA GLN A 80 14.12 2.14 1.37
C GLN A 80 14.57 2.54 -0.04
N GLU A 81 13.77 3.39 -0.71
CA GLU A 81 14.28 4.18 -1.82
C GLU A 81 15.48 4.98 -1.31
N GLY A 82 16.61 4.85 -2.03
CA GLY A 82 17.93 5.30 -1.61
C GLY A 82 17.94 6.73 -1.08
N SER A 83 18.89 6.97 -0.17
CA SER A 83 19.19 8.26 0.48
C SER A 83 19.21 9.40 -0.53
N ARG A 84 18.05 10.03 -0.79
CA ARG A 84 18.00 11.34 -1.45
C ARG A 84 18.58 12.33 -0.45
N LYS A 85 19.48 13.19 -0.91
CA LYS A 85 20.08 14.25 -0.08
C LYS A 85 19.03 15.16 0.58
N GLN A 86 17.83 15.22 0.02
CA GLN A 86 16.66 15.86 0.64
C GLN A 86 15.44 14.92 0.48
N PRO A 87 14.89 14.38 1.59
CA PRO A 87 13.69 13.55 1.52
C PRO A 87 12.47 14.41 1.16
N LEU A 88 11.55 13.84 0.37
CA LEU A 88 10.31 14.53 0.00
C LEU A 88 9.39 14.61 1.22
N LEU A 89 8.52 15.64 1.28
CA LEU A 89 7.55 15.81 2.37
C LEU A 89 6.72 14.54 2.64
N GLN A 90 6.33 13.85 1.58
CA GLN A 90 5.61 12.59 1.69
C GLN A 90 6.43 11.51 2.41
N ASP A 91 7.71 11.36 2.06
CA ASP A 91 8.59 10.37 2.64
C ASP A 91 8.84 10.69 4.12
N ILE A 92 9.12 11.96 4.44
CA ILE A 92 9.24 12.48 5.81
C ILE A 92 8.01 12.10 6.64
N PHE A 93 6.81 12.43 6.14
CA PHE A 93 5.56 12.18 6.85
C PHE A 93 5.30 10.68 7.05
N LEU A 94 5.41 9.87 5.99
CA LEU A 94 5.12 8.42 6.05
C LEU A 94 6.15 7.66 6.89
N ASN A 95 7.41 8.09 6.88
CA ASN A 95 8.45 7.53 7.75
C ASN A 95 8.20 7.88 9.22
N ALA A 96 7.82 9.12 9.53
CA ALA A 96 7.47 9.53 10.88
C ALA A 96 6.27 8.73 11.42
N VAL A 97 5.21 8.55 10.62
CA VAL A 97 4.06 7.69 10.96
C VAL A 97 4.49 6.24 11.21
N LYS A 98 5.29 5.67 10.29
CA LYS A 98 5.72 4.27 10.40
C LYS A 98 6.59 4.05 11.66
N ARG A 99 7.45 5.02 12.01
CA ARG A 99 8.30 4.96 13.21
C ARG A 99 7.49 5.11 14.50
N SER A 100 6.48 5.98 14.53
CA SER A 100 5.65 6.15 15.73
C SER A 100 4.85 4.88 16.05
N GLY A 101 4.55 4.07 15.03
CA GLY A 101 3.73 2.86 15.17
C GLY A 101 2.24 3.18 15.43
N ASP A 102 1.85 4.44 15.35
CA ASP A 102 0.48 4.87 15.58
C ASP A 102 -0.45 4.37 14.49
N SER A 103 -1.70 4.11 14.87
CA SER A 103 -2.77 3.96 13.90
C SER A 103 -3.04 5.29 13.20
N VAL A 104 -3.26 5.23 11.90
CA VAL A 104 -3.79 6.34 11.11
C VAL A 104 -5.24 6.09 10.71
N THR A 105 -5.96 7.18 10.47
CA THR A 105 -7.20 7.19 9.70
C THR A 105 -6.89 7.76 8.31
N MET A 106 -7.05 6.93 7.27
CA MET A 106 -6.99 7.36 5.88
C MET A 106 -8.40 7.63 5.38
N PHE A 107 -8.62 8.81 4.82
CA PHE A 107 -9.87 9.13 4.13
C PHE A 107 -9.67 8.91 2.64
N LEU A 108 -10.58 8.17 2.03
CA LEU A 108 -10.60 7.98 0.59
C LEU A 108 -11.38 9.11 -0.10
N VAL A 109 -11.10 9.34 -1.38
CA VAL A 109 -11.78 10.36 -2.20
C VAL A 109 -13.30 10.18 -2.28
N ASN A 110 -13.81 8.98 -2.00
CA ASN A 110 -15.24 8.68 -1.95
C ASN A 110 -15.85 8.80 -0.54
N GLY A 111 -15.08 9.25 0.44
CA GLY A 111 -15.52 9.44 1.83
C GLY A 111 -15.38 8.21 2.74
N VAL A 112 -15.00 7.03 2.20
CA VAL A 112 -14.74 5.85 3.04
C VAL A 112 -13.50 6.08 3.90
N MET A 113 -13.57 5.65 5.16
CA MET A 113 -12.47 5.72 6.11
C MET A 113 -11.81 4.36 6.26
N LEU A 114 -10.49 4.32 6.20
CA LEU A 114 -9.68 3.15 6.51
C LEU A 114 -8.85 3.45 7.75
N GLN A 115 -8.69 2.46 8.63
CA GLN A 115 -7.91 2.61 9.86
C GLN A 115 -6.91 1.47 10.01
N GLY A 116 -5.73 1.79 10.52
CA GLY A 116 -4.67 0.82 10.79
C GLY A 116 -3.30 1.48 10.87
N ALA A 117 -2.26 0.69 11.11
CA ALA A 117 -0.87 1.14 11.06
C ALA A 117 -0.33 1.05 9.62
N ILE A 118 0.52 1.99 9.22
CA ILE A 118 1.23 1.92 7.93
C ILE A 118 2.42 0.98 8.08
N ALA A 119 2.31 -0.22 7.52
CA ALA A 119 3.38 -1.21 7.57
C ALA A 119 4.51 -0.89 6.57
N GLY A 120 4.17 -0.32 5.41
CA GLY A 120 5.14 0.05 4.38
C GLY A 120 4.50 0.85 3.27
N PHE A 121 5.32 1.45 2.41
CA PHE A 121 4.87 2.20 1.24
C PHE A 121 5.93 2.14 0.13
N ASP A 122 5.48 2.35 -1.11
CA ASP A 122 6.34 2.63 -2.26
C ASP A 122 5.83 3.89 -2.96
N LEU A 123 6.27 4.17 -4.19
CA LEU A 123 5.84 5.33 -4.96
C LEU A 123 4.30 5.46 -5.12
N PHE A 124 3.57 4.34 -5.26
CA PHE A 124 2.14 4.35 -5.64
C PHE A 124 1.20 3.79 -4.58
N CYS A 125 1.70 3.00 -3.64
CA CYS A 125 0.91 2.21 -2.71
C CYS A 125 1.38 2.35 -1.26
N MET A 126 0.46 2.04 -0.35
CA MET A 126 0.72 1.87 1.08
C MET A 126 0.14 0.53 1.53
N LEU A 127 0.83 -0.16 2.44
CA LEU A 127 0.30 -1.31 3.17
C LEU A 127 -0.28 -0.83 4.50
N LEU A 128 -1.59 -1.00 4.65
CA LEU A 128 -2.29 -0.71 5.90
C LEU A 128 -2.57 -2.02 6.63
N GLN A 129 -2.18 -2.10 7.90
CA GLN A 129 -2.37 -3.27 8.75
C GLN A 129 -3.29 -2.95 9.92
N ARG A 130 -4.28 -3.82 10.17
CA ARG A 130 -5.17 -3.73 11.33
C ARG A 130 -5.57 -5.13 11.78
N GLU A 131 -5.42 -5.43 13.06
CA GLU A 131 -5.82 -6.73 13.67
C GLU A 131 -5.23 -7.94 12.93
N GLY A 132 -3.99 -7.81 12.45
CA GLY A 132 -3.29 -8.85 11.69
C GLY A 132 -3.74 -8.98 10.22
N LEU A 133 -4.78 -8.29 9.80
CA LEU A 133 -5.18 -8.18 8.39
C LEU A 133 -4.39 -7.07 7.72
N VAL A 134 -4.07 -7.28 6.45
CA VAL A 134 -3.30 -6.35 5.63
C VAL A 134 -4.09 -6.00 4.39
N GLN A 135 -4.05 -4.75 3.97
CA GLN A 135 -4.58 -4.33 2.68
C GLN A 135 -3.61 -3.40 1.97
N LEU A 136 -3.56 -3.53 0.65
CA LEU A 136 -2.86 -2.58 -0.21
C LEU A 136 -3.81 -1.43 -0.51
N VAL A 137 -3.35 -0.20 -0.28
CA VAL A 137 -4.08 1.04 -0.54
C VAL A 137 -3.35 1.80 -1.64
N TYR A 138 -4.05 2.14 -2.73
CA TYR A 138 -3.49 2.97 -3.79
C TYR A 138 -3.55 4.45 -3.40
N LYS A 139 -2.42 5.15 -3.48
CA LYS A 139 -2.30 6.55 -3.03
C LYS A 139 -3.26 7.50 -3.74
N HIS A 140 -3.52 7.30 -5.03
CA HIS A 140 -4.43 8.15 -5.81
C HIS A 140 -5.88 8.13 -5.29
N ALA A 141 -6.27 7.11 -4.53
CA ALA A 141 -7.59 6.99 -3.96
C ALA A 141 -7.69 7.61 -2.55
N VAL A 142 -6.56 7.99 -1.94
CA VAL A 142 -6.50 8.59 -0.60
C VAL A 142 -6.51 10.10 -0.74
N SER A 143 -7.43 10.77 -0.02
CA SER A 143 -7.48 12.22 0.05
C SER A 143 -6.63 12.77 1.20
N THR A 144 -6.73 12.18 2.39
CA THR A 144 -6.00 12.64 3.58
C THR A 144 -5.60 11.48 4.48
N ILE A 145 -4.47 11.62 5.19
CA ILE A 145 -3.99 10.67 6.20
C ILE A 145 -3.87 11.42 7.52
N GLN A 146 -4.57 10.95 8.56
CA GLN A 146 -4.58 11.55 9.88
C GLN A 146 -4.03 10.54 10.91
N PRO A 147 -2.84 10.78 11.48
CA PRO A 147 -2.33 10.00 12.60
C PRO A 147 -3.18 10.20 13.86
N ALA A 148 -3.25 9.18 14.72
CA ALA A 148 -3.98 9.26 15.98
C ALA A 148 -3.39 10.28 16.96
N HIS A 149 -2.08 10.51 16.89
CA HIS A 149 -1.34 11.43 17.76
C HIS A 149 -0.54 12.44 16.93
N ALA A 150 -0.14 13.55 17.56
CA ALA A 150 0.71 14.54 16.91
C ALA A 150 2.06 13.91 16.51
N LEU A 151 2.48 14.14 15.27
CA LEU A 151 3.79 13.69 14.77
C LEU A 151 4.86 14.73 15.03
N ASN A 152 6.03 14.27 15.48
CA ASN A 152 7.25 15.07 15.43
C ASN A 152 7.93 14.86 14.07
N LEU A 153 7.99 15.89 13.25
CA LEU A 153 8.63 15.85 11.92
C LEU A 153 10.05 16.42 11.91
N ALA A 154 10.50 17.05 13.01
CA ALA A 154 11.78 17.77 13.05
C ALA A 154 13.00 16.84 12.95
N GLU A 155 12.88 15.61 13.45
CA GLU A 155 13.94 14.59 13.40
C GLU A 155 14.22 14.08 11.98
N GLU A 156 13.27 14.23 11.05
CA GLU A 156 13.42 13.79 9.65
C GLU A 156 14.14 14.82 8.78
N THR A 157 14.18 16.08 9.23
CA THR A 157 14.77 17.20 8.51
C THR A 157 16.20 17.53 8.93
N SER A 158 16.63 17.11 10.12
CA SER A 158 17.93 17.48 10.69
C SER A 158 19.16 16.80 10.05
N GLY A 159 18.96 15.96 9.04
CA GLY A 159 20.05 15.35 8.27
C GLY A 159 20.51 16.13 7.03
N SER A 160 19.90 17.29 6.74
CA SER A 160 20.18 18.05 5.51
C SER A 160 21.08 19.29 5.67
N ASP A 161 21.43 19.67 6.90
CA ASP A 161 22.01 20.99 7.19
C ASP A 161 23.52 20.96 7.55
N GLU A 162 24.21 19.83 7.38
CA GLU A 162 25.65 19.69 7.68
C GLU A 162 26.62 19.71 6.48
N ASP A 163 26.19 20.06 5.26
CA ASP A 163 27.09 20.24 4.10
C ASP A 163 26.93 21.61 3.40
#